data_AF-A0A9Q8ZFN4-F1
#
_entry.id   AF-A0A9Q8ZFN4-F1
#
_cell.length_a   1.000
_cell.length_b   1.000
_cell.length_c   1.000
_cell.angle_alpha   90.00
_cell.angle_beta   90.00
_cell.angle_gamma   90.00
#
_symmetry.space_group_name_H-M   'P 1'
#
loop_
_entity.id
_entity.type
_entity.pdbx_description
1 polymer ?
#
loop_
_entity_poly.entity_id
_entity_poly.type
_entity_poly.pdbx_seq_one_letter_code
_entity_poly.pdbx_strand_id
1 'polypeptide(L)'
;MATHIAENSMLNLALRALQVIFAIIIMGTDGYAINVYRGHTSFVDTPWGGYEGYFGVPNAWGFLIFCAGWTVLVVIFYYVAEKALTRHLWVGYIRIAVEAIALLSWFAGWIAVAVNIGTGACADSYVSCGALKAATVFGAFEWLLFMVTAFFTVSWFFYTKRQAAMFET
;
A
#
# COMPACT_ATOMS: atom_id res chain seq x y z
N MET A 1 -32.04 2.17 12.18
CA MET A 1 -31.53 1.51 10.97
C MET A 1 -30.76 2.48 10.08
N ALA A 2 -31.32 3.64 9.70
CA ALA A 2 -30.63 4.66 8.89
C ALA A 2 -29.36 5.25 9.54
N THR A 3 -29.35 5.43 10.87
CA THR A 3 -28.19 5.93 11.63
C THR A 3 -27.00 4.98 11.56
N HIS A 4 -27.21 3.67 11.73
CA HIS A 4 -26.18 2.64 11.61
C HIS A 4 -25.62 2.50 10.18
N ILE A 5 -26.43 2.79 9.15
CA ILE A 5 -26.01 2.74 7.74
C ILE A 5 -25.15 3.95 7.39
N ALA A 6 -25.53 5.15 7.85
CA ALA A 6 -24.77 6.38 7.63
C ALA A 6 -23.39 6.34 8.34
N GLU A 7 -23.35 5.84 9.58
CA GLU A 7 -22.12 5.68 10.37
C GLU A 7 -21.10 4.76 9.67
N ASN A 8 -21.55 3.62 9.15
CA ASN A 8 -20.70 2.69 8.41
C ASN A 8 -20.21 3.26 7.08
N SER A 9 -21.02 4.06 6.39
CA SER A 9 -20.63 4.72 5.14
C SER A 9 -19.58 5.82 5.38
N MET A 10 -19.75 6.60 6.44
CA MET A 10 -18.79 7.65 6.82
C MET A 10 -17.46 7.04 7.26
N LEU A 11 -17.49 5.95 8.04
CA LEU A 11 -16.28 5.25 8.45
C LEU A 11 -15.51 4.69 7.24
N ASN A 12 -16.19 4.01 6.32
CA ASN A 12 -15.55 3.49 5.11
C ASN A 12 -14.94 4.62 4.28
N LEU A 13 -15.67 5.72 4.08
CA LEU A 13 -15.15 6.88 3.35
C LEU A 13 -13.91 7.47 4.03
N ALA A 14 -13.92 7.59 5.36
CA ALA A 14 -12.79 8.09 6.12
C ALA A 14 -11.55 7.17 5.99
N LEU A 15 -11.74 5.86 6.07
CA LEU A 15 -10.65 4.88 5.88
C LEU A 15 -10.06 4.98 4.46
N ARG A 16 -10.91 5.09 3.43
CA ARG A 16 -10.45 5.26 2.04
C ARG A 16 -9.72 6.59 1.83
N ALA A 17 -10.23 7.67 2.42
CA ALA A 17 -9.58 8.98 2.34
C ALA A 17 -8.19 8.94 2.98
N LEU A 18 -8.07 8.28 4.14
CA LEU A 18 -6.78 8.13 4.82
C LEU A 18 -5.80 7.28 4.00
N GLN A 19 -6.27 6.20 3.38
CA GLN A 19 -5.48 5.39 2.45
C GLN A 19 -4.88 6.23 1.31
N VAL A 20 -5.70 7.07 0.67
CA VAL A 20 -5.23 7.96 -0.40
C VAL A 20 -4.22 8.99 0.11
N ILE A 21 -4.46 9.58 1.29
CA ILE A 21 -3.56 10.58 1.88
C ILE A 21 -2.19 9.96 2.14
N PHE A 22 -2.14 8.78 2.76
CA PHE A 22 -0.89 8.08 3.03
C PHE A 22 -0.20 7.64 1.75
N ALA A 23 -0.93 7.15 0.75
CA ALA A 23 -0.36 6.85 -0.57
C ALA A 23 0.28 8.08 -1.22
N ILE A 24 -0.35 9.26 -1.15
CA ILE A 24 0.23 10.52 -1.67
C ILE A 24 1.50 10.91 -0.91
N ILE A 25 1.49 10.80 0.42
CA ILE A 25 2.68 11.06 1.25
C ILE A 25 3.84 10.14 0.85
N ILE A 26 3.56 8.86 0.62
CA ILE A 26 4.56 7.88 0.22
C ILE A 26 5.09 8.16 -1.18
N MET A 27 4.22 8.45 -2.16
CA MET A 27 4.67 8.88 -3.50
C MET A 27 5.59 10.10 -3.44
N GLY A 28 5.28 11.07 -2.58
CA GLY A 28 6.10 12.27 -2.40
C GLY A 28 7.44 11.99 -1.73
N THR A 29 7.44 11.28 -0.60
CA THR A 29 8.64 11.01 0.20
C THR A 29 9.58 10.02 -0.47
N ASP A 30 9.05 8.93 -1.01
CA ASP A 30 9.82 7.91 -1.71
C ASP A 30 10.26 8.40 -3.09
N GLY A 31 9.38 9.10 -3.82
CA GLY A 31 9.72 9.75 -5.09
C GLY A 31 10.84 10.78 -4.96
N TYR A 32 10.81 11.59 -3.89
CA TYR A 32 11.92 12.49 -3.55
C TYR A 32 13.20 11.71 -3.28
N ALA A 33 13.14 10.64 -2.46
CA ALA A 33 14.32 9.84 -2.14
C ALA A 33 14.96 9.20 -3.38
N ILE A 34 14.15 8.65 -4.28
CA ILE A 34 14.60 8.10 -5.57
C ILE A 34 15.27 9.19 -6.42
N ASN A 35 14.64 10.37 -6.53
CA ASN A 35 15.17 11.48 -7.32
C ASN A 35 16.49 12.05 -6.75
N VAL A 36 16.66 12.05 -5.43
CA VAL A 36 17.88 12.50 -4.77
C VAL A 36 19.00 11.47 -4.87
N TYR A 37 18.69 10.18 -4.68
CA TYR A 37 19.71 9.12 -4.71
C TYR A 37 20.45 9.14 -6.05
N ARG A 38 19.70 9.14 -7.16
CA ARG A 38 20.20 9.00 -8.55
C ARG A 38 21.12 7.77 -8.71
N GLY A 39 21.06 7.13 -9.88
CA GLY A 39 22.03 6.07 -10.16
C GLY A 39 23.44 6.66 -10.14
N HIS A 40 24.35 6.07 -9.36
CA HIS A 40 25.71 6.58 -9.22
C HIS A 40 26.75 5.46 -9.25
N THR A 41 27.94 5.77 -9.73
CA THR A 41 29.09 4.86 -9.71
C THR A 41 29.92 5.10 -8.46
N SER A 42 30.19 4.05 -7.70
CA SER A 42 31.03 4.11 -6.51
C SER A 42 32.16 3.10 -6.63
N PHE A 43 33.36 3.51 -6.21
CA PHE A 43 34.49 2.60 -6.12
C PHE A 43 34.29 1.65 -4.94
N VAL A 44 34.29 0.34 -5.22
CA VAL A 44 34.18 -0.70 -4.21
C VAL A 44 35.55 -1.30 -4.00
N ASP A 45 36.12 -1.08 -2.82
CA ASP A 45 37.37 -1.72 -2.45
C ASP A 45 37.09 -3.12 -1.89
N THR A 46 37.75 -4.12 -2.46
CA THR A 46 37.65 -5.50 -1.99
C THR A 46 39.06 -6.06 -1.72
N PRO A 47 39.21 -7.07 -0.84
CA PRO A 47 40.51 -7.66 -0.53
C PRO A 47 41.30 -8.20 -1.74
N TRP A 48 40.66 -8.34 -2.91
CA TRP A 48 41.23 -8.91 -4.13
C TRP A 48 41.41 -7.87 -5.24
N GLY A 49 41.20 -6.58 -4.94
CA GLY A 49 41.26 -5.47 -5.89
C GLY A 49 39.97 -4.66 -5.92
N GLY A 50 40.08 -3.36 -6.16
CA GLY A 50 38.94 -2.46 -6.25
C GLY A 50 38.39 -2.33 -7.68
N TYR A 51 37.09 -2.13 -7.80
CA TYR A 51 36.42 -1.88 -9.07
C TYR A 51 35.34 -0.80 -8.93
N GLU A 52 35.02 -0.13 -10.04
CA GLU A 52 33.90 0.81 -10.09
C GLU A 52 32.59 0.04 -10.28
N GLY A 53 31.73 0.07 -9.26
CA GLY A 53 30.39 -0.53 -9.31
C GLY A 53 29.34 0.54 -9.58
N TYR A 54 28.42 0.28 -10.52
CA TYR A 54 27.23 1.12 -10.70
C TYR A 54 26.13 0.69 -9.73
N PHE A 55 25.70 1.61 -8.88
CA PHE A 55 24.61 1.44 -7.92
C PHE A 55 23.36 2.15 -8.44
N GLY A 56 22.41 1.35 -8.93
CA GLY A 56 21.08 1.83 -9.30
C GLY A 56 20.19 2.09 -8.08
N VAL A 57 19.07 2.78 -8.32
CA VAL A 57 18.02 2.97 -7.29
C VAL A 57 17.51 1.60 -6.84
N PRO A 58 17.39 1.35 -5.52
CA PRO A 58 16.87 0.08 -5.02
C PRO A 58 15.46 -0.25 -5.52
N ASN A 59 15.26 -1.48 -6.01
CA ASN A 59 13.95 -1.95 -6.50
C ASN A 59 12.84 -1.88 -5.44
N ALA A 60 13.20 -1.99 -4.16
CA ALA A 60 12.27 -1.90 -3.05
C ALA A 60 11.55 -0.53 -3.00
N TRP A 61 12.25 0.56 -3.31
CA TRP A 61 11.69 1.91 -3.31
C TRP A 61 10.69 2.05 -4.48
N GLY A 62 11.08 1.58 -5.66
CA GLY A 62 10.16 1.54 -6.81
C GLY A 62 8.88 0.72 -6.55
N PHE A 63 9.00 -0.40 -5.84
CA PHE A 63 7.85 -1.23 -5.47
C PHE A 63 6.89 -0.53 -4.49
N LEU A 64 7.41 0.24 -3.53
CA LEU A 64 6.58 0.98 -2.59
C LEU A 64 5.79 2.12 -3.28
N ILE A 65 6.39 2.81 -4.26
CA ILE A 65 5.67 3.75 -5.15
C ILE A 65 4.59 3.03 -5.96
N PHE A 66 4.89 1.84 -6.49
CA PHE A 66 3.88 1.04 -7.18
C PHE A 66 2.70 0.71 -6.27
N CYS A 67 2.94 0.30 -5.03
CA CYS A 67 1.88 0.07 -4.03
C CYS A 67 1.04 1.34 -3.79
N ALA A 68 1.69 2.50 -3.69
CA ALA A 68 0.99 3.77 -3.54
C ALA A 68 0.11 4.12 -4.75
N GLY A 69 0.61 3.92 -5.97
CA GLY A 69 -0.19 4.08 -7.19
C GLY A 69 -1.35 3.08 -7.26
N TRP A 70 -1.12 1.84 -6.84
CA TRP A 70 -2.15 0.81 -6.75
C TRP A 70 -3.29 1.19 -5.81
N THR A 71 -3.00 1.77 -4.63
CA THR A 71 -4.03 2.25 -3.69
C THR A 71 -5.00 3.22 -4.35
N VAL A 72 -4.53 4.13 -5.20
CA VAL A 72 -5.39 5.08 -5.92
C VAL A 72 -6.37 4.33 -6.83
N LEU A 73 -5.89 3.31 -7.56
CA LEU A 73 -6.73 2.48 -8.41
C LEU A 73 -7.76 1.68 -7.61
N VAL A 74 -7.38 1.15 -6.44
CA VAL A 74 -8.29 0.43 -5.53
C VAL A 74 -9.44 1.34 -5.10
N VAL A 75 -9.14 2.56 -4.68
CA VAL A 75 -10.16 3.51 -4.19
C VAL A 75 -11.11 3.92 -5.32
N ILE A 76 -10.58 4.17 -6.52
CA ILE A 76 -11.40 4.43 -7.71
C ILE A 76 -12.31 3.24 -8.03
N PHE A 77 -11.76 2.02 -8.00
CA PHE A 77 -12.53 0.79 -8.22
C PHE A 77 -13.69 0.68 -7.22
N TYR A 78 -13.46 0.94 -5.93
CA TYR A 78 -14.50 0.90 -4.92
C TYR A 78 -15.60 1.94 -5.16
N TYR A 79 -15.23 3.18 -5.50
CA TYR A 79 -16.20 4.24 -5.80
C TYR A 79 -17.09 3.89 -7.00
N VAL A 80 -16.50 3.35 -8.07
CA VAL A 80 -17.24 2.91 -9.26
C VAL A 80 -18.11 1.68 -8.94
N ALA A 81 -17.57 0.70 -8.21
CA ALA A 81 -18.27 -0.53 -7.86
C ALA A 81 -19.48 -0.28 -6.96
N GLU A 82 -19.45 0.74 -6.10
CA GLU A 82 -20.61 1.15 -5.28
C GLU A 82 -21.73 1.75 -6.13
N LYS A 83 -21.40 2.50 -7.19
CA LYS A 83 -22.40 3.21 -8.00
C LYS A 83 -23.00 2.37 -9.14
N ALA A 84 -22.23 1.47 -9.73
CA ALA A 84 -22.59 0.85 -11.01
C ALA A 84 -22.84 -0.67 -10.99
N LEU A 85 -22.33 -1.40 -9.99
CA LEU A 85 -22.21 -2.87 -10.05
C LEU A 85 -22.97 -3.63 -8.95
N THR A 86 -24.02 -3.04 -8.38
CA THR A 86 -24.74 -3.56 -7.20
C THR A 86 -25.48 -4.90 -7.38
N ARG A 87 -25.54 -5.49 -8.58
CA ARG A 87 -26.36 -6.69 -8.86
C ARG A 87 -25.61 -8.00 -9.09
N HIS A 88 -24.28 -8.03 -9.10
CA HIS A 88 -23.54 -9.24 -9.49
C HIS A 88 -22.72 -9.83 -8.34
N LEU A 89 -22.98 -11.09 -7.98
CA LEU A 89 -22.26 -11.86 -6.95
C LEU A 89 -20.72 -11.80 -7.10
N TRP A 90 -20.25 -11.74 -8.35
CA TRP A 90 -18.83 -11.65 -8.69
C TRP A 90 -18.14 -10.39 -8.16
N VAL A 91 -18.88 -9.30 -7.98
CA VAL A 91 -18.34 -8.02 -7.48
C VAL A 91 -17.89 -8.15 -6.03
N GLY A 92 -18.58 -8.97 -5.23
CA GLY A 92 -18.16 -9.27 -3.86
C GLY A 92 -16.81 -9.99 -3.81
N TYR A 93 -16.61 -11.00 -4.67
CA TYR A 93 -15.34 -11.72 -4.75
C TYR A 93 -14.19 -10.83 -5.26
N ILE A 94 -14.45 -10.00 -6.27
CA ILE A 94 -13.44 -9.07 -6.80
C ILE A 94 -13.03 -8.05 -5.73
N ARG A 95 -13.98 -7.51 -4.95
CA ARG A 95 -13.67 -6.61 -3.82
C ARG A 95 -12.73 -7.26 -2.81
N ILE A 96 -13.00 -8.50 -2.40
CA ILE A 96 -12.12 -9.25 -1.49
C ILE A 96 -10.73 -9.46 -2.11
N ALA A 97 -10.67 -9.85 -3.39
CA ALA A 97 -9.40 -10.09 -4.06
C ALA A 97 -8.54 -8.83 -4.17
N VAL A 98 -9.15 -7.70 -4.52
CA VAL A 98 -8.48 -6.39 -4.63
C VAL A 98 -7.90 -5.96 -3.27
N GLU A 99 -8.67 -6.12 -2.19
CA GLU A 99 -8.19 -5.84 -0.82
C GLU A 99 -7.04 -6.76 -0.41
N ALA A 100 -7.15 -8.07 -0.70
CA ALA A 100 -6.10 -9.04 -0.36
C ALA A 100 -4.79 -8.75 -1.11
N ILE A 101 -4.87 -8.42 -2.41
CA ILE A 101 -3.70 -8.04 -3.21
C ILE A 101 -3.08 -6.77 -2.64
N ALA A 102 -3.88 -5.76 -2.31
CA ALA A 102 -3.39 -4.51 -1.73
C ALA A 102 -2.71 -4.76 -0.37
N LEU A 103 -3.36 -5.50 0.53
CA LEU A 103 -2.84 -5.85 1.85
C LEU A 103 -1.48 -6.57 1.76
N LEU A 104 -1.37 -7.58 0.89
CA LEU A 104 -0.12 -8.33 0.72
C LEU A 104 0.98 -7.50 0.06
N SER A 105 0.62 -6.65 -0.92
CA SER A 105 1.56 -5.77 -1.61
C SER A 105 2.13 -4.72 -0.65
N TRP A 106 1.29 -4.12 0.19
CA TRP A 106 1.72 -3.19 1.22
C TRP A 106 2.60 -3.86 2.27
N PHE A 107 2.22 -5.05 2.75
CA PHE A 107 3.03 -5.84 3.69
C PHE A 107 4.44 -6.10 3.15
N ALA A 108 4.53 -6.57 1.90
CA ALA A 108 5.83 -6.78 1.26
C ALA A 108 6.60 -5.48 1.05
N GLY A 109 5.91 -4.39 0.69
CA GLY A 109 6.51 -3.13 0.30
C GLY A 109 7.25 -2.45 1.43
N TRP A 110 6.58 -2.21 2.56
CA TRP A 110 7.22 -1.49 3.66
C TRP A 110 8.35 -2.33 4.30
N ILE A 111 8.22 -3.66 4.35
CA ILE A 111 9.28 -4.56 4.83
C ILE A 111 10.48 -4.51 3.90
N ALA A 112 10.27 -4.57 2.58
CA ALA A 112 11.37 -4.51 1.61
C ALA A 112 12.18 -3.21 1.75
N VAL A 113 11.50 -2.08 1.95
CA VAL A 113 12.18 -0.79 2.18
C VAL A 113 12.87 -0.77 3.55
N ALA A 114 12.24 -1.29 4.61
CA ALA A 114 12.85 -1.37 5.93
C ALA A 114 14.16 -2.16 5.95
N VAL A 115 14.19 -3.32 5.28
CA VAL A 115 15.40 -4.14 5.14
C VAL A 115 16.47 -3.40 4.35
N ASN A 116 16.08 -2.73 3.25
CA ASN A 116 17.03 -2.01 2.40
C ASN A 116 17.68 -0.81 3.11
N ILE A 117 16.95 -0.11 4.00
CA ILE A 117 17.52 0.93 4.85
C ILE A 117 18.62 0.36 5.76
N GLY A 118 18.43 -0.86 6.28
CA GLY A 118 19.39 -1.51 7.19
C GLY A 118 20.69 -2.02 6.54
N THR A 119 20.72 -2.19 5.22
CA THR A 119 21.86 -2.82 4.51
C THR A 119 22.88 -1.82 3.93
N GLY A 120 22.81 -0.54 4.27
CA GLY A 120 23.83 0.46 3.88
C GLY A 120 23.47 1.37 2.70
N ALA A 121 22.26 1.25 2.12
CA ALA A 121 21.75 2.21 1.12
C ALA A 121 21.52 3.63 1.72
N CYS A 122 21.55 3.71 3.05
CA CYS A 122 21.34 4.88 3.89
C CYS A 122 22.57 5.13 4.78
N ALA A 123 23.78 5.18 4.20
CA ALA A 123 24.95 5.65 4.94
C ALA A 123 24.77 7.15 5.28
N ASP A 124 25.25 7.59 6.44
CA ASP A 124 24.96 8.85 7.16
C ASP A 124 25.09 10.19 6.39
N SER A 125 25.40 10.15 5.09
CA SER A 125 25.63 11.31 4.22
C SER A 125 24.43 11.68 3.33
N TYR A 126 23.38 10.84 3.24
CA TYR A 126 22.26 11.07 2.33
C TYR A 126 21.04 11.68 3.03
N VAL A 127 20.74 12.95 2.70
CA VAL A 127 19.57 13.71 3.18
C VAL A 127 18.24 12.99 2.92
N SER A 128 18.19 12.06 1.97
CA SER A 128 17.01 11.26 1.62
C SER A 128 16.64 10.17 2.64
N CYS A 129 17.53 9.80 3.56
CA CYS A 129 17.26 8.68 4.46
C CYS A 129 16.10 8.95 5.44
N GLY A 130 15.94 10.20 5.89
CA GLY A 130 14.80 10.58 6.72
C GLY A 130 13.46 10.42 5.99
N ALA A 131 13.42 10.74 4.69
CA ALA A 131 12.23 10.57 3.86
C ALA A 131 11.87 9.09 3.68
N LEU A 132 12.85 8.21 3.49
CA LEU A 132 12.62 6.76 3.37
C LEU A 132 12.13 6.12 4.68
N LYS A 133 12.67 6.55 5.82
CA LYS A 133 12.17 6.12 7.13
C LYS A 133 10.70 6.53 7.31
N ALA A 134 10.36 7.77 6.94
CA ALA A 134 8.98 8.22 6.96
C ALA A 134 8.10 7.39 6.00
N ALA A 135 8.53 7.19 4.75
CA ALA A 135 7.82 6.37 3.76
C ALA A 135 7.56 4.94 4.28
N THR A 136 8.54 4.34 4.96
CA THR A 136 8.42 3.01 5.58
C THR A 136 7.36 2.98 6.67
N VAL A 137 7.35 3.99 7.57
CA VAL A 137 6.36 4.08 8.65
C VAL A 137 4.95 4.31 8.11
N PHE A 138 4.79 5.23 7.16
CA PHE A 138 3.50 5.44 6.51
C PHE A 138 3.06 4.21 5.72
N GLY A 139 3.97 3.46 5.11
CA GLY A 139 3.66 2.18 4.45
C GLY A 139 3.17 1.10 5.42
N ALA A 140 3.71 1.06 6.64
CA ALA A 140 3.21 0.16 7.69
C ALA A 140 1.81 0.58 8.18
N PHE A 141 1.53 1.88 8.31
CA PHE A 141 0.18 2.36 8.63
C PHE A 141 -0.82 2.07 7.51
N GLU A 142 -0.39 2.21 6.27
CA GLU A 142 -1.21 1.89 5.10
C GLU A 142 -1.55 0.40 5.05
N TRP A 143 -0.59 -0.47 5.35
CA TRP A 143 -0.83 -1.90 5.53
C TRP A 143 -1.89 -2.18 6.62
N LEU A 144 -1.82 -1.50 7.77
CA LEU A 144 -2.83 -1.63 8.82
C LEU A 144 -4.21 -1.16 8.37
N LEU A 145 -4.29 -0.09 7.60
CA LEU A 145 -5.56 0.36 7.03
C LEU A 145 -6.15 -0.68 6.09
N PHE A 146 -5.33 -1.26 5.20
CA PHE A 146 -5.78 -2.36 4.35
C PHE A 146 -6.18 -3.61 5.13
N MET A 147 -5.53 -3.90 6.26
CA MET A 147 -5.98 -4.98 7.16
C MET A 147 -7.39 -4.72 7.69
N VAL A 148 -7.66 -3.50 8.15
CA VAL A 148 -8.97 -3.11 8.67
C VAL A 148 -10.03 -3.12 7.57
N THR A 149 -9.75 -2.56 6.39
CA THR A 149 -10.72 -2.53 5.28
C THR A 149 -10.97 -3.93 4.69
N ALA A 150 -9.96 -4.78 4.62
CA ALA A 150 -10.11 -6.18 4.23
C ALA A 150 -10.98 -6.94 5.22
N PHE A 151 -10.75 -6.77 6.53
CA PHE A 151 -11.56 -7.39 7.58
C PHE A 151 -13.03 -6.99 7.47
N PHE A 152 -13.33 -5.70 7.28
CA PHE A 152 -14.71 -5.24 7.10
C PHE A 152 -15.34 -5.76 5.81
N THR A 153 -14.60 -5.77 4.70
CA THR A 153 -15.08 -6.28 3.40
C THR A 153 -15.44 -7.76 3.50
N VAL A 154 -14.56 -8.56 4.09
CA VAL A 154 -14.75 -10.01 4.26
C VAL A 154 -15.90 -10.31 5.22
N SER A 155 -15.94 -9.63 6.37
CA SER A 155 -17.00 -9.81 7.37
C SER A 155 -18.37 -9.50 6.75
N TRP A 156 -18.49 -8.35 6.08
CA TRP A 156 -19.74 -7.95 5.44
C TRP A 156 -20.21 -8.96 4.39
N PHE A 157 -19.29 -9.46 3.55
CA PHE A 157 -19.62 -10.48 2.55
C PHE A 157 -20.19 -11.76 3.16
N PHE A 158 -19.57 -12.27 4.23
CA PHE A 158 -20.07 -13.46 4.92
C PHE A 158 -21.39 -13.21 5.67
N TYR A 159 -21.57 -12.03 6.27
CA TYR A 159 -22.85 -11.65 6.89
C TYR A 159 -23.99 -11.64 5.87
N THR A 160 -23.79 -11.02 4.70
CA THR A 160 -24.80 -10.97 3.63
C THR A 160 -25.11 -12.36 3.06
N LYS A 161 -24.08 -13.19 2.85
CA LYS A 161 -24.26 -14.59 2.43
C LYS A 161 -25.11 -15.39 3.42
N ARG A 162 -24.85 -15.25 4.72
CA ARG A 162 -25.59 -15.96 5.78
C ARG A 162 -27.04 -15.53 5.86
N GLN A 163 -27.34 -14.24 5.67
CA GLN A 163 -28.72 -13.75 5.63
C GLN A 163 -29.48 -14.29 4.41
N ALA A 164 -28.87 -14.29 3.23
CA ALA A 164 -29.51 -14.82 2.02
C ALA A 164 -29.92 -16.29 2.19
N ALA A 165 -29.06 -17.12 2.79
CA ALA A 165 -29.35 -18.53 3.04
C ALA A 165 -30.49 -18.79 4.05
N MET A 166 -30.81 -17.82 4.91
CA MET A 166 -31.87 -17.95 5.92
C MET A 166 -33.27 -17.60 5.37
N PHE A 167 -33.34 -16.87 4.26
CA PHE A 167 -34.62 -16.56 3.58
C PHE A 167 -35.03 -17.60 2.53
N GLU A 168 -34.15 -18.57 2.22
CA GLU A 168 -34.43 -19.69 1.30
C GLU A 168 -34.96 -20.95 2.03
N THR A 169 -35.10 -20.92 3.37
CA THR A 169 -35.69 -21.97 4.21
C THR A 169 -37.04 -21.54 4.76
#